data_AF-A0A6G3XJ52-F1
#
_entry.id   AF-A0A6G3XJ52-F1
#
_cell.length_a   1.000
_cell.length_b   1.000
_cell.length_c   1.000
_cell.angle_alpha   90.00
_cell.angle_beta   90.00
_cell.angle_gamma   90.00
#
_symmetry.space_group_name_H-M   'P 1'
#
loop_
_entity.id
_entity.type
_entity.pdbx_description
1 polymer ?
#
loop_
_entity_poly.entity_id
_entity_poly.type
_entity_poly.pdbx_seq_one_letter_code
_entity_poly.pdbx_strand_id
1 'polypeptide(L)' 'PYASGLDGRWVARAIGLPLVGELPVESGLLASQDDGTPPGGSGRGPLARFCSAFWEQAAAAGDASPVTGPPGGGVA' A
#
# COMPACT_ATOMS: atom_id res chain seq x y z
N PRO A 1 19.56 -4.09 -7.30
CA PRO A 1 19.64 -2.92 -6.38
C PRO A 1 19.85 -1.65 -7.22
N TYR A 2 19.10 -0.59 -6.97
CA TYR A 2 19.31 0.69 -7.67
C TYR A 2 20.66 1.30 -7.29
N ALA A 3 21.15 2.25 -8.10
CA ALA A 3 22.39 2.96 -7.80
C ALA A 3 22.35 3.59 -6.39
N SER A 4 23.50 3.72 -5.73
CA SER A 4 23.60 4.28 -4.38
C SER A 4 22.87 5.63 -4.29
N GLY A 5 21.91 5.74 -3.36
CA GLY A 5 21.09 6.95 -3.15
C GLY A 5 19.69 6.91 -3.74
N LEU A 6 19.34 5.90 -4.54
CA LEU A 6 17.99 5.66 -5.06
C LEU A 6 17.23 4.67 -4.15
N ASP A 7 17.02 5.05 -2.89
CA ASP A 7 16.19 4.28 -1.96
C ASP A 7 14.69 4.58 -2.17
N GLY A 8 13.81 3.79 -1.54
CA GLY A 8 12.37 3.97 -1.70
C GLY A 8 11.85 5.33 -1.20
N ARG A 9 12.53 5.98 -0.25
CA ARG A 9 12.19 7.34 0.19
C ARG A 9 12.51 8.37 -0.87
N TRP A 10 13.62 8.21 -1.59
CA TRP A 10 13.94 9.05 -2.73
C TRP A 10 12.88 8.87 -3.83
N VAL A 11 12.50 7.63 -4.17
CA VAL A 11 11.50 7.35 -5.21
C VAL A 11 10.14 7.96 -4.85
N ALA A 12 9.68 7.75 -3.61
CA ALA A 12 8.43 8.31 -3.11
C ALA A 12 8.39 9.84 -3.25
N ARG A 13 9.50 10.52 -2.88
CA ARG A 13 9.62 11.98 -3.08
C ARG A 13 9.62 12.37 -4.56
N ALA A 14 10.30 11.62 -5.42
CA ALA A 14 10.37 11.91 -6.85
C ALA A 14 9.00 11.81 -7.55
N ILE A 15 8.14 10.88 -7.11
CA ILE A 15 6.79 10.70 -7.68
C ILE A 15 5.69 11.45 -6.90
N GLY A 16 6.04 12.16 -5.82
CA GLY A 16 5.10 12.94 -5.02
C GLY A 16 4.08 12.12 -4.24
N LEU A 17 4.38 10.85 -3.94
CA LEU A 17 3.49 9.95 -3.20
C LEU A 17 4.08 9.57 -1.84
N PRO A 18 3.24 9.32 -0.82
CA PRO A 18 3.72 8.81 0.47
C PRO A 18 4.31 7.41 0.31
N LEU A 19 5.43 7.15 0.98
CA LEU A 19 5.98 5.80 1.11
C LEU A 19 5.16 5.03 2.15
N VAL A 20 4.30 4.12 1.70
CA VAL A 20 3.40 3.33 2.56
C VAL A 20 4.05 2.06 3.11
N GLY A 21 5.16 1.62 2.53
CA GLY A 21 5.92 0.48 2.99
C GLY A 21 6.88 -0.04 1.93
N GLU A 22 7.68 -1.02 2.32
CA GLU A 22 8.67 -1.68 1.47
C GLU A 22 8.34 -3.17 1.40
N LEU A 23 8.43 -3.77 0.20
CA LEU A 23 8.24 -5.20 0.00
C LEU A 23 9.61 -5.89 -0.11
N PRO A 24 10.00 -6.74 0.84
CA PRO A 24 11.17 -7.58 0.69
C PRO A 24 11.08 -8.47 -0.56
N VAL A 25 12.24 -8.79 -1.14
CA VAL A 25 12.29 -9.72 -2.27
C VAL A 25 11.69 -11.07 -1.87
N GLU A 26 10.72 -11.53 -2.64
CA GLU A 26 10.08 -12.83 -2.46
C GLU A 26 10.36 -13.72 -3.66
N SER A 27 11.06 -14.83 -3.40
CA SER A 27 11.31 -15.88 -4.38
C SER A 27 10.03 -16.67 -4.67
N GLY A 28 9.83 -17.09 -5.92
CA GLY A 28 8.72 -17.98 -6.31
C GLY A 28 7.44 -17.25 -6.74
N LEU A 29 7.39 -15.91 -6.66
CA LEU A 29 6.28 -15.15 -7.23
C LEU A 29 6.16 -15.34 -8.74
N LEU A 30 7.29 -15.38 -9.46
CA LEU A 30 7.31 -15.61 -10.90
C LEU A 30 6.77 -17.00 -11.26
N ALA A 31 7.27 -18.04 -10.59
CA ALA A 31 6.78 -19.41 -10.78
C ALA A 31 5.29 -19.54 -10.44
N SER A 32 4.82 -18.92 -9.36
CA SER A 32 3.39 -18.91 -9.00
C SER A 32 2.54 -18.30 -10.12
N GLN A 33 3.00 -17.18 -10.69
CA GLN A 33 2.31 -16.55 -11.82
C GLN A 33 2.31 -17.42 -13.08
N ASP A 34 3.44 -18.07 -13.40
CA ASP A 34 3.56 -18.99 -14.53
C ASP A 34 2.60 -20.20 -14.38
N ASP A 35 2.42 -20.67 -13.14
CA ASP A 35 1.48 -21.74 -12.78
C ASP A 35 0.02 -21.26 -12.66
N GLY A 36 -0.26 -19.98 -12.99
CA GLY A 36 -1.60 -19.38 -12.93
C GLY A 36 -2.11 -19.11 -11.50
N THR A 37 -1.27 -19.26 -10.48
CA THR A 37 -1.59 -18.92 -9.11
C THR A 37 -1.33 -17.44 -8.87
N PRO A 38 -2.29 -16.67 -8.34
CA PRO A 38 -2.07 -15.26 -8.02
C PRO A 38 -0.87 -15.09 -7.07
N PRO A 39 0.07 -14.17 -7.36
CA PRO A 39 1.20 -13.91 -6.47
C PRO A 39 0.69 -13.47 -5.09
N GLY A 40 1.25 -14.04 -4.02
CA GLY A 40 0.75 -13.82 -2.66
C GLY A 40 -0.54 -14.58 -2.31
N GLY A 41 -1.13 -15.34 -3.23
CA GLY A 41 -2.37 -16.09 -3.02
C GLY A 41 -2.27 -17.22 -1.99
N SER A 42 -1.06 -17.65 -1.62
CA SER A 42 -0.85 -18.63 -0.56
C SER A 42 -1.15 -18.11 0.86
N GLY A 43 -1.38 -16.80 1.01
CA GLY A 43 -1.56 -16.13 2.31
C GLY A 43 -0.28 -16.09 3.16
N ARG A 44 0.84 -16.55 2.61
CA ARG A 44 2.15 -16.62 3.27
C ARG A 44 3.17 -15.86 2.43
N GLY A 45 4.24 -15.44 3.10
CA GLY A 45 5.34 -14.73 2.46
C GLY A 45 5.27 -13.20 2.60
N PRO A 46 6.36 -12.50 2.23
CA PRO A 46 6.45 -11.04 2.28
C PRO A 46 5.30 -10.29 1.61
N LEU A 47 4.89 -10.70 0.41
CA LEU A 47 3.85 -10.03 -0.37
C LEU A 47 2.48 -10.16 0.29
N ALA A 48 2.12 -11.35 0.76
CA ALA A 48 0.86 -11.56 1.47
C ALA A 48 0.76 -10.69 2.73
N ARG A 49 1.86 -10.58 3.49
CA ARG A 49 1.92 -9.73 4.69
C ARG A 49 1.85 -8.24 4.36
N PHE A 50 2.57 -7.81 3.34
CA PHE A 50 2.52 -6.42 2.87
C PHE A 50 1.10 -6.05 2.43
N CYS A 51 0.46 -6.89 1.62
CA CYS A 51 -0.92 -6.65 1.15
C CYS A 51 -1.91 -6.56 2.31
N SER A 52 -1.82 -7.45 3.31
CA SER A 52 -2.68 -7.38 4.51
C SER A 52 -2.51 -6.05 5.24
N ALA A 53 -1.27 -5.68 5.57
CA ALA A 53 -0.98 -4.45 6.31
C ALA A 53 -1.37 -3.19 5.52
N PHE A 54 -1.16 -3.18 4.20
CA PHE A 54 -1.57 -2.07 3.34
C PHE A 54 -3.09 -1.86 3.38
N TRP A 55 -3.88 -2.92 3.28
CA TRP A 55 -5.34 -2.80 3.31
C TRP A 55 -5.88 -2.40 4.68
N GLU A 56 -5.28 -2.87 5.78
CA GLU A 56 -5.59 -2.40 7.13
C GLU A 56 -5.37 -0.90 7.28
N GLN A 57 -4.25 -0.38 6.75
CA GLN A 57 -3.95 1.05 6.78
C GLN A 57 -4.85 1.86 5.84
N ALA A 58 -5.13 1.35 4.63
CA ALA A 58 -5.97 2.03 3.65
C ALA A 58 -7.42 2.15 4.12
N ALA A 59 -7.96 1.11 4.76
CA ALA A 59 -9.30 1.14 5.37
C ALA A 59 -9.37 2.23 6.46
N ALA A 60 -8.40 2.23 7.38
CA ALA A 60 -8.32 3.23 8.44
C ALA A 60 -8.20 4.68 7.92
N ALA A 61 -7.53 4.88 6.78
CA ALA A 61 -7.41 6.20 6.15
C ALA A 61 -8.72 6.65 5.45
N GLY A 62 -9.48 5.72 4.86
CA GLY A 62 -10.76 6.01 4.21
C GLY A 62 -11.86 6.42 5.20
N ASP A 63 -11.83 5.87 6.41
CA ASP A 63 -12.76 6.18 7.50
C ASP A 63 -12.48 7.55 8.15
N ALA A 64 -11.32 8.15 7.87
CA ALA A 64 -10.84 9.40 8.47
C ALA A 64 -11.18 10.66 7.64
N SER A 65 -12.17 10.62 6.74
CA SER A 65 -12.65 11.84 6.08
C SER A 65 -13.29 12.76 7.13
N PRO A 66 -12.72 13.95 7.44
CA PRO A 66 -13.38 14.88 8.31
C PRO A 66 -14.61 15.40 7.56
N VAL A 67 -15.79 14.89 7.91
CA VAL A 67 -17.06 15.50 7.54
C VAL A 67 -17.16 16.87 8.20
N THR A 68 -16.45 17.86 7.64
CA THR A 68 -16.70 19.27 7.94
C THR A 68 -17.77 19.74 6.97
N GLY A 69 -19.01 19.31 7.23
CA GLY A 69 -20.17 20.00 6.68
C GLY A 69 -20.34 21.33 7.45
N PRO A 70 -20.71 22.45 6.79
CA PRO A 70 -21.02 23.68 7.50
C PRO A 70 -22.20 23.45 8.46
N PRO A 71 -22.24 24.14 9.62
CA PRO A 71 -23.40 24.06 10.51
C PRO A 71 -24.63 24.55 9.73
N GLY A 72 -25.59 23.64 9.52
CA GLY A 72 -26.87 23.97 8.91
C GLY A 72 -27.56 25.04 9.75
N GLY A 73 -27.57 26.28 9.24
CA GLY A 73 -28.33 27.37 9.81
C GLY A 73 -29.81 27.07 9.64
N GLY A 74 -30.47 26.70 10.74
CA GLY A 74 -31.93 26.69 10.81
C GLY A 74 -32.44 28.11 10.63
N VAL A 75 -33.37 28.29 9.69
CA VAL A 75 -34.26 29.45 9.69
C VAL A 75 -35.64 28.96 10.11
N ALA A 76 -36.19 29.70 11.08
CA ALA A 76 -37.48 29.51 11.72
C ALA A 76 -38.67 29.72 10.78
#